data_AF-A0A3D3W3S8-F1
#
_entry.id   AF-A0A3D3W3S8-F1
#
_cell.length_a   1.000
_cell.length_b   1.000
_cell.length_c   1.000
_cell.angle_alpha   90.00
_cell.angle_beta   90.00
_cell.angle_gamma   90.00
#
_symmetry.space_group_name_H-M   'P 1'
#
loop_
_entity.id
_entity.type
_entity.pdbx_description
1 polymer ?
#
loop_
_entity_poly.entity_id
_entity_poly.type
_entity_poly.pdbx_seq_one_letter_code
_entity_poly.pdbx_strand_id
1 'polypeptide(L)'
;MVEDSELDKLVELYLKKNRFGEDAAKKIISGMAFPQKKADIIGDEAVLATADGAAVTDAAQWREMKLQYVGRKTISRYGCYACHDMPGYEEARPIGVALQDWGRKDTSKLGFEHIEEYLHHHGEAAGSAHASTADRIVTARKRAAAGGAEKGQFTAEEEAREMTASFFYDSLQRHGRPGFIWQKLRGPRTYDYEKTETKGYDERLRMPKFPLKEDEIEAIATFVLGLVAEPPAEEYVYAPDEREKTRIEGEFLLAKYNCTGCHVVELPKVTFAIDDLAGLESTALDASDHEVARDLLLKVRPPRKGLTGAEKEFVADGEKRKLPVGSFHGFLSSKPDPEETDPELREYGFEVWEPVDFGTAEESKLLLPGAPVSFAESRLVDYEGPRGGSYAELLVDRLLTYRFDQRKLAWQASPPPLYQEGIKVQTNWLYSFLLEPGKIRYTTVLRMPRFNMSPQEARVLANYFAAVDGAQFPYEDQGPKDVDYLDQKSADLTAAGLLTDEQSYMNESWHLLNGPLCVKCHSVGGRRFKASDPAKDIQGPNLVDVQNRLRPDWVKLWLYKPAWVTPYTSMPVNYGKNATQFPDKFKGDPDAHVMATRDALMNYSKLLEDYGPVIYQPPAAATPVAPAAGGDE
;
A
#
# COMPACT_ATOMS: atom_id res chain seq x y z
N MET A 1 47.72 15.54 9.45
CA MET A 1 47.68 17.00 9.22
C MET A 1 48.14 17.25 7.81
N VAL A 2 47.56 18.20 7.07
CA VAL A 2 48.01 18.54 5.71
C VAL A 2 49.26 19.40 5.82
N GLU A 3 50.35 18.97 5.19
CA GLU A 3 51.60 19.73 5.09
C GLU A 3 51.38 21.05 4.34
N ASP A 4 52.09 22.10 4.74
CA ASP A 4 51.88 23.45 4.17
C ASP A 4 52.17 23.51 2.67
N SER A 5 53.15 22.75 2.19
CA SER A 5 53.47 22.64 0.77
C SER A 5 52.36 21.98 -0.04
N GLU A 6 51.64 21.02 0.54
CA GLU A 6 50.49 20.37 -0.10
C GLU A 6 49.25 21.26 -0.05
N LEU A 7 49.07 22.00 1.06
CA LEU A 7 48.02 23.01 1.17
C LEU A 7 48.20 24.11 0.11
N ASP A 8 49.43 24.59 -0.10
CA ASP A 8 49.73 25.59 -1.12
C ASP A 8 49.42 25.09 -2.53
N LYS A 9 49.77 23.84 -2.86
CA LYS A 9 49.41 23.22 -4.14
C LYS A 9 47.89 23.15 -4.34
N LEU A 10 47.12 22.83 -3.30
CA LEU A 10 45.66 22.78 -3.38
C LEU A 10 45.05 24.17 -3.59
N VAL A 11 45.55 25.17 -2.86
CA VAL A 11 45.12 26.57 -3.04
C VAL A 11 45.46 27.05 -4.45
N GLU A 12 46.67 26.76 -4.94
CA GLU A 12 47.11 27.11 -6.29
C GLU A 12 46.22 26.47 -7.36
N LEU A 13 45.91 25.17 -7.22
CA LEU A 13 45.04 24.42 -8.11
C LEU A 13 43.67 25.12 -8.27
N TYR A 14 43.06 25.53 -7.16
CA TYR A 14 41.74 26.17 -7.19
C TYR A 14 41.78 27.63 -7.67
N LEU A 15 42.84 28.38 -7.37
CA LEU A 15 42.99 29.78 -7.83
C LEU A 15 43.24 29.88 -9.34
N LYS A 16 44.01 28.94 -9.92
CA LYS A 16 44.29 28.89 -11.37
C LYS A 16 43.02 28.83 -12.22
N LYS A 17 41.99 28.13 -11.74
CA LYS A 17 40.73 27.93 -12.45
C LYS A 17 39.86 29.20 -12.50
N ASN A 18 39.85 29.98 -11.42
CA ASN A 18 38.79 30.97 -11.22
C ASN A 18 39.07 32.35 -11.80
N ARG A 19 40.34 32.71 -12.07
CA ARG A 19 40.75 33.96 -12.77
C ARG A 19 42.26 34.21 -12.84
N PHE A 20 43.08 33.51 -12.06
CA PHE A 20 44.50 33.86 -11.89
C PHE A 20 45.40 32.99 -12.76
N GLY A 21 46.36 33.60 -13.45
CA GLY A 21 47.49 32.86 -14.02
C GLY A 21 48.35 32.22 -12.93
N GLU A 22 49.19 31.24 -13.30
CA GLU A 22 50.05 30.51 -12.37
C GLU A 22 50.88 31.42 -11.46
N ASP A 23 51.54 32.43 -12.05
CA ASP A 23 52.37 33.37 -11.30
C ASP A 23 51.56 34.23 -10.33
N ALA A 24 50.33 34.60 -10.72
CA ALA A 24 49.44 35.37 -9.87
C ALA A 24 48.94 34.54 -8.67
N ALA A 25 48.58 33.27 -8.89
CA ALA A 25 48.20 32.37 -7.81
C ALA A 25 49.37 32.15 -6.82
N LYS A 26 50.57 31.89 -7.33
CA LYS A 26 51.79 31.76 -6.51
C LYS A 26 52.08 33.03 -5.71
N LYS A 27 51.92 34.21 -6.32
CA LYS A 27 52.12 35.51 -5.65
C LYS A 27 51.11 35.76 -4.53
N ILE A 28 49.85 35.33 -4.68
CA ILE A 28 48.83 35.41 -3.63
C ILE A 28 49.25 34.56 -2.43
N ILE A 29 49.69 33.32 -2.69
CA ILE A 29 50.10 32.36 -1.67
C ILE A 29 51.35 32.85 -0.92
N SER A 30 52.41 33.21 -1.66
CA SER A 30 53.69 33.61 -1.07
C SER A 30 53.65 35.01 -0.45
N GLY A 31 52.81 35.90 -1.00
CA GLY A 31 52.65 37.27 -0.52
C GLY A 31 51.65 37.43 0.61
N MET A 32 50.96 36.34 1.00
CA MET A 32 49.92 36.32 2.05
C MET A 32 48.84 37.39 1.84
N ALA A 33 48.55 37.72 0.57
CA ALA A 33 47.72 38.87 0.21
C ALA A 33 46.87 38.55 -1.01
N PHE A 34 45.57 38.78 -0.90
CA PHE A 34 44.66 38.71 -2.03
C PHE A 34 44.55 40.11 -2.70
N PRO A 35 44.48 40.22 -4.04
CA PRO A 35 44.62 41.51 -4.72
C PRO A 35 43.43 42.48 -4.54
N GLN A 36 42.30 41.99 -4.03
CA GLN A 36 41.04 42.72 -3.86
C GLN A 36 40.59 42.68 -2.40
N LYS A 37 39.78 43.65 -1.99
CA LYS A 37 39.16 43.65 -0.65
C LYS A 37 38.09 42.57 -0.58
N LYS A 38 37.88 42.03 0.62
CA LYS A 38 36.89 40.97 0.87
C LYS A 38 35.49 41.30 0.34
N ALA A 39 35.05 42.55 0.48
CA ALA A 39 33.72 43.00 0.03
C ALA A 39 33.54 43.03 -1.49
N ASP A 40 34.64 43.06 -2.25
CA ASP A 40 34.63 43.18 -3.71
C ASP A 40 34.69 41.82 -4.42
N ILE A 41 34.78 40.72 -3.66
CA ILE A 41 34.99 39.37 -4.17
C ILE A 41 33.70 38.58 -4.09
N ILE A 42 33.27 38.06 -5.25
CA ILE A 42 32.13 37.14 -5.36
C ILE A 42 32.68 35.72 -5.50
N GLY A 43 32.49 34.88 -4.48
CA GLY A 43 32.93 33.48 -4.47
C GLY A 43 33.72 33.09 -3.23
N ASP A 44 34.17 31.84 -3.18
CA ASP A 44 34.89 31.27 -2.03
C ASP A 44 36.26 31.96 -1.80
N GLU A 45 36.83 32.61 -2.81
CA GLU A 45 38.10 33.36 -2.74
C GLU A 45 38.06 34.52 -1.74
N ALA A 46 36.86 35.02 -1.39
CA ALA A 46 36.69 36.07 -0.39
C ALA A 46 37.28 35.69 0.98
N VAL A 47 37.44 34.40 1.27
CA VAL A 47 38.08 33.89 2.49
C VAL A 47 39.59 34.17 2.52
N LEU A 48 40.23 34.32 1.35
CA LEU A 48 41.66 34.65 1.27
C LEU A 48 41.93 36.16 1.36
N ALA A 49 40.89 37.00 1.38
CA ALA A 49 41.04 38.45 1.41
C ALA A 49 40.75 39.06 2.78
N THR A 50 41.52 40.08 3.13
CA THR A 50 41.29 40.95 4.29
C THR A 50 40.28 42.06 3.95
N ALA A 51 39.73 42.72 4.96
CA ALA A 51 38.72 43.77 4.77
C ALA A 51 39.26 44.98 3.99
N ASP A 52 40.55 45.29 4.13
CA ASP A 52 41.26 46.38 3.49
C ASP A 52 42.12 45.94 2.29
N GLY A 53 42.25 44.63 2.05
CA GLY A 53 43.09 44.05 0.99
C GLY A 53 44.58 44.01 1.33
N ALA A 54 44.96 44.30 2.58
CA ALA A 54 46.33 44.21 3.05
C ALA A 54 46.81 42.76 3.19
N ALA A 55 48.13 42.57 3.15
CA ALA A 55 48.77 41.30 3.43
C ALA A 55 48.54 40.88 4.89
N VAL A 56 48.29 39.59 5.09
CA VAL A 56 48.21 38.97 6.41
C VAL A 56 49.62 38.87 6.98
N THR A 57 49.81 39.33 8.22
CA THR A 57 51.13 39.35 8.88
C THR A 57 51.41 38.10 9.70
N ASP A 58 50.37 37.38 10.11
CA ASP A 58 50.47 36.13 10.86
C ASP A 58 50.38 34.90 9.94
N ALA A 59 51.43 34.07 9.95
CA ALA A 59 51.49 32.84 9.18
C ALA A 59 50.42 31.82 9.62
N ALA A 60 50.08 31.77 10.91
CA ALA A 60 49.05 30.86 11.41
C ALA A 60 47.66 31.27 10.90
N GLN A 61 47.35 32.57 10.95
CA GLN A 61 46.13 33.12 10.35
C GLN A 61 46.05 32.84 8.85
N TRP A 62 47.13 33.05 8.09
CA TRP A 62 47.14 32.76 6.65
C TRP A 62 46.93 31.28 6.35
N ARG A 63 47.55 30.41 7.14
CA ARG A 63 47.34 28.96 7.03
C ARG A 63 45.88 28.57 7.28
N GLU A 64 45.25 29.17 8.28
CA GLU A 64 43.82 28.95 8.57
C GLU A 64 42.94 29.44 7.41
N MET A 65 43.21 30.62 6.85
CA MET A 65 42.48 31.13 5.67
C MET A 65 42.61 30.19 4.46
N LYS A 66 43.81 29.65 4.20
CA LYS A 66 44.05 28.64 3.16
C LYS A 66 43.24 27.35 3.41
N LEU A 67 43.23 26.86 4.65
CA LEU A 67 42.44 25.68 5.02
C LEU A 67 40.94 25.92 4.83
N GLN A 68 40.43 27.07 5.26
CA GLN A 68 39.03 27.45 5.07
C GLN A 68 38.68 27.54 3.59
N TYR A 69 39.55 28.14 2.76
CA TYR A 69 39.34 28.20 1.32
C TYR A 69 39.28 26.80 0.69
N VAL A 70 40.24 25.92 1.01
CA VAL A 70 40.24 24.54 0.51
C VAL A 70 39.03 23.75 1.03
N GLY A 71 38.65 23.93 2.29
CA GLY A 71 37.46 23.34 2.89
C GLY A 71 36.19 23.78 2.15
N ARG A 72 36.06 25.07 1.85
CA ARG A 72 34.93 25.59 1.08
C ARG A 72 34.89 25.06 -0.33
N LYS A 73 36.01 25.05 -1.04
CA LYS A 73 36.12 24.43 -2.37
C LYS A 73 35.75 22.95 -2.35
N THR A 74 36.10 22.24 -1.29
CA THR A 74 35.75 20.81 -1.12
C THR A 74 34.25 20.62 -0.94
N ILE A 75 33.61 21.41 -0.08
CA ILE A 75 32.14 21.41 0.10
C ILE A 75 31.45 21.74 -1.22
N SER A 76 31.92 22.78 -1.94
CA SER A 76 31.41 23.17 -3.25
C SER A 76 31.60 22.11 -4.32
N ARG A 77 32.69 21.35 -4.27
CA ARG A 77 32.97 20.27 -5.21
C ARG A 77 32.01 19.10 -5.02
N TYR A 78 31.73 18.71 -3.78
CA TYR A 78 30.83 17.60 -3.46
C TYR A 78 29.35 18.01 -3.39
N GLY A 79 29.06 19.30 -3.31
CA GLY A 79 27.69 19.82 -3.32
C GLY A 79 26.92 19.54 -2.04
N CYS A 80 27.58 19.48 -0.88
CA CYS A 80 26.94 19.12 0.39
C CYS A 80 25.76 20.04 0.73
N TYR A 81 25.85 21.32 0.36
CA TYR A 81 24.77 22.31 0.55
C TYR A 81 23.50 22.03 -0.26
N ALA A 82 23.56 21.12 -1.25
CA ALA A 82 22.36 20.73 -2.00
C ALA A 82 21.42 19.85 -1.15
N CYS A 83 21.95 19.19 -0.12
CA CYS A 83 21.20 18.30 0.77
C CYS A 83 21.18 18.76 2.24
N HIS A 84 22.12 19.62 2.65
CA HIS A 84 22.25 20.11 4.02
C HIS A 84 22.11 21.63 4.07
N ASP A 85 21.42 22.15 5.09
CA ASP A 85 21.45 23.58 5.40
C ASP A 85 22.84 23.94 5.98
N MET A 86 23.55 24.83 5.31
CA MET A 86 24.94 25.18 5.60
C MET A 86 25.13 26.70 5.55
N PRO A 87 25.40 27.36 6.68
CA PRO A 87 25.62 28.80 6.71
C PRO A 87 26.71 29.26 5.74
N GLY A 88 26.41 30.27 4.93
CA GLY A 88 27.32 30.85 3.93
C GLY A 88 27.33 30.14 2.56
N TYR A 89 26.36 29.25 2.29
CA TYR A 89 26.10 28.60 1.00
C TYR A 89 24.69 28.86 0.46
N GLU A 90 23.95 29.80 1.04
CA GLU A 90 22.56 30.11 0.68
C GLU A 90 22.41 30.57 -0.78
N GLU A 91 23.44 31.24 -1.31
CA GLU A 91 23.50 31.69 -2.71
C GLU A 91 24.38 30.77 -3.59
N ALA A 92 24.81 29.62 -3.08
CA ALA A 92 25.65 28.69 -3.84
C ALA A 92 24.87 28.10 -5.01
N ARG A 93 25.52 28.05 -6.19
CA ARG A 93 24.90 27.43 -7.37
C ARG A 93 24.72 25.93 -7.14
N PRO A 94 23.57 25.32 -7.50
CA PRO A 94 23.39 23.89 -7.42
C PRO A 94 24.49 23.12 -8.16
N ILE A 95 24.87 21.94 -7.63
CA ILE A 95 25.90 21.09 -8.23
C ILE A 95 25.49 20.49 -9.59
N GLY A 96 24.18 20.29 -9.77
CA GLY A 96 23.58 19.71 -10.97
C GLY A 96 22.91 20.75 -11.86
N VAL A 97 22.78 20.42 -13.13
CA VAL A 97 21.87 21.14 -14.03
C VAL A 97 20.43 20.81 -13.68
N ALA A 98 19.57 21.79 -13.84
CA ALA A 98 18.13 21.61 -13.70
C ALA A 98 17.63 20.60 -14.75
N LEU A 99 16.79 19.65 -14.33
CA LEU A 99 16.24 18.59 -15.21
C LEU A 99 14.89 18.96 -15.82
N GLN A 100 14.27 20.06 -15.38
CA GLN A 100 13.09 20.59 -16.05
C GLN A 100 13.41 20.99 -17.49
N ASP A 101 12.47 20.70 -18.38
CA ASP A 101 12.56 20.86 -19.83
C ASP A 101 13.75 20.14 -20.48
N TRP A 102 14.30 19.12 -19.82
CA TRP A 102 15.41 18.35 -20.40
C TRP A 102 15.01 17.69 -21.73
N GLY A 103 13.77 17.22 -21.82
CA GLY A 103 13.17 16.75 -23.06
C GLY A 103 13.12 17.79 -24.19
N ARG A 104 13.27 19.09 -23.93
CA ARG A 104 13.34 20.15 -24.97
C ARG A 104 14.75 20.68 -25.21
N LYS A 105 15.74 20.20 -24.46
CA LYS A 105 17.10 20.68 -24.60
C LYS A 105 17.61 20.41 -26.01
N ASP A 106 17.97 21.49 -26.69
CA ASP A 106 18.59 21.41 -28.01
C ASP A 106 19.81 20.48 -27.95
N THR A 107 19.89 19.51 -28.86
CA THR A 107 20.96 18.51 -28.89
C THR A 107 22.33 19.13 -29.12
N SER A 108 22.41 20.31 -29.76
CA SER A 108 23.64 21.09 -29.89
C SER A 108 24.21 21.59 -28.56
N LYS A 109 23.39 21.63 -27.50
CA LYS A 109 23.80 22.01 -26.13
C LYS A 109 24.24 20.81 -25.29
N LEU A 110 24.38 19.63 -25.90
CA LEU A 110 24.86 18.41 -25.26
C LEU A 110 26.30 18.14 -25.71
N GLY A 111 27.21 18.03 -24.75
CA GLY A 111 28.60 17.66 -25.02
C GLY A 111 28.75 16.14 -25.09
N PHE A 112 28.71 15.57 -26.30
CA PHE A 112 28.94 14.13 -26.53
C PHE A 112 30.41 13.72 -26.41
N GLU A 113 31.33 14.68 -26.56
CA GLU A 113 32.78 14.47 -26.39
C GLU A 113 33.28 13.29 -27.25
N HIS A 114 34.06 12.36 -26.71
CA HIS A 114 34.57 11.18 -27.44
C HIS A 114 33.77 9.90 -27.10
N ILE A 115 32.46 10.03 -26.84
CA ILE A 115 31.67 8.91 -26.33
C ILE A 115 31.48 7.79 -27.36
N GLU A 116 31.41 8.12 -28.64
CA GLU A 116 31.27 7.12 -29.71
C GLU A 116 32.49 6.21 -29.78
N GLU A 117 33.68 6.81 -29.76
CA GLU A 117 34.96 6.09 -29.70
C GLU A 117 35.05 5.21 -28.45
N TYR A 118 34.66 5.75 -27.29
CA TYR A 118 34.64 4.99 -26.05
C TYR A 118 33.74 3.75 -26.16
N LEU A 119 32.52 3.89 -26.69
CA LEU A 119 31.59 2.76 -26.79
C LEU A 119 31.93 1.78 -27.92
N HIS A 120 32.74 2.19 -28.89
CA HIS A 120 33.29 1.31 -29.91
C HIS A 120 34.30 0.33 -29.32
N HIS A 121 35.07 0.75 -28.31
CA HIS A 121 36.14 -0.05 -27.70
C HIS A 121 35.87 -0.52 -26.25
N HIS A 122 34.87 0.03 -25.57
CA HIS A 122 34.61 -0.18 -24.13
C HIS A 122 33.11 -0.29 -23.80
N GLY A 123 32.71 0.04 -22.58
CA GLY A 123 31.30 0.20 -22.17
C GLY A 123 30.61 -1.02 -21.58
N GLU A 124 31.18 -2.22 -21.76
CA GLU A 124 30.73 -3.45 -21.10
C GLU A 124 31.63 -3.81 -19.90
N ALA A 125 31.10 -4.61 -18.96
CA ALA A 125 31.84 -5.02 -17.77
C ALA A 125 33.05 -5.91 -18.12
N ALA A 126 34.10 -5.85 -17.31
CA ALA A 126 35.26 -6.74 -17.48
C ALA A 126 34.82 -8.21 -17.35
N GLY A 127 35.16 -9.03 -18.35
CA GLY A 127 34.70 -10.43 -18.44
C GLY A 127 33.34 -10.62 -19.13
N SER A 128 32.74 -9.56 -19.69
CA SER A 128 31.57 -9.67 -20.58
C SER A 128 31.88 -10.52 -21.80
N ALA A 129 30.85 -11.17 -22.35
CA ALA A 129 30.92 -11.89 -23.63
C ALA A 129 31.16 -10.96 -24.83
N HIS A 130 31.00 -9.65 -24.64
CA HIS A 130 31.15 -8.63 -25.67
C HIS A 130 32.39 -7.77 -25.41
N ALA A 131 33.14 -7.50 -26.47
CA ALA A 131 34.36 -6.68 -26.39
C ALA A 131 34.05 -5.19 -26.13
N SER A 132 32.88 -4.73 -26.57
CA SER A 132 32.42 -3.36 -26.39
C SER A 132 30.89 -3.27 -26.47
N THR A 133 30.35 -2.11 -26.13
CA THR A 133 28.91 -1.84 -26.29
C THR A 133 28.51 -1.90 -27.77
N ALA A 134 29.35 -1.42 -28.69
CA ALA A 134 29.12 -1.58 -30.13
C ALA A 134 29.00 -3.06 -30.53
N ASP A 135 29.90 -3.93 -30.05
CA ASP A 135 29.88 -5.37 -30.30
C ASP A 135 28.62 -6.05 -29.73
N ARG A 136 28.22 -5.68 -28.50
CA ARG A 136 26.96 -6.13 -27.88
C ARG A 136 25.76 -5.78 -28.74
N ILE A 137 25.63 -4.52 -29.17
CA ILE A 137 24.49 -4.06 -29.95
C ILE A 137 24.45 -4.70 -31.35
N VAL A 138 25.60 -4.84 -32.01
CA VAL A 138 25.67 -5.54 -33.32
C VAL A 138 25.25 -7.00 -33.17
N THR A 139 25.69 -7.68 -32.11
CA THR A 139 25.33 -9.07 -31.83
C THR A 139 23.83 -9.20 -31.55
N ALA A 140 23.27 -8.31 -30.72
CA ALA A 140 21.84 -8.27 -30.43
C ALA A 140 20.99 -8.07 -31.69
N ARG A 141 21.35 -7.10 -32.55
CA ARG A 141 20.64 -6.86 -33.82
C ARG A 141 20.67 -8.06 -34.76
N LYS A 142 21.81 -8.76 -34.84
CA LYS A 142 21.92 -10.00 -35.65
C LYS A 142 21.00 -11.09 -35.12
N ARG A 143 20.94 -11.29 -33.80
CA ARG A 143 20.03 -12.25 -33.16
C ARG A 143 18.56 -11.89 -33.40
N ALA A 144 18.20 -10.61 -33.29
CA ALA A 144 16.84 -10.14 -33.57
C ALA A 144 16.46 -10.37 -35.04
N ALA A 145 17.35 -10.01 -35.97
CA ALA A 145 17.17 -10.27 -37.41
C ALA A 145 17.10 -11.77 -37.75
N ALA A 146 17.70 -12.64 -36.93
CA ALA A 146 17.62 -14.10 -37.08
C ALA A 146 16.31 -14.69 -36.55
N GLY A 147 15.32 -13.87 -36.16
CA GLY A 147 13.98 -14.29 -35.73
C GLY A 147 13.71 -14.18 -34.24
N GLY A 148 14.53 -13.41 -33.51
CA GLY A 148 14.22 -12.97 -32.14
C GLY A 148 13.91 -14.09 -31.15
N ALA A 149 13.07 -13.79 -30.16
CA ALA A 149 12.59 -14.76 -29.18
C ALA A 149 11.77 -15.89 -29.82
N GLU A 150 11.03 -15.60 -30.91
CA GLU A 150 10.22 -16.61 -31.61
C GLU A 150 11.04 -17.80 -32.14
N LYS A 151 12.30 -17.54 -32.55
CA LYS A 151 13.24 -18.59 -33.00
C LYS A 151 14.26 -18.98 -31.93
N GLY A 152 13.98 -18.69 -30.66
CA GLY A 152 14.82 -19.03 -29.53
C GLY A 152 16.19 -18.33 -29.54
N GLN A 153 16.33 -17.23 -30.28
CA GLN A 153 17.56 -16.45 -30.26
C GLN A 153 17.67 -15.62 -28.98
N PHE A 154 16.57 -15.35 -28.29
CA PHE A 154 16.47 -14.66 -27.00
C PHE A 154 15.36 -15.29 -26.15
N THR A 155 15.32 -14.97 -24.86
CA THR A 155 14.04 -14.91 -24.13
C THR A 155 13.29 -13.62 -24.48
N ALA A 156 11.98 -13.54 -24.25
CA ALA A 156 11.21 -12.31 -24.53
C ALA A 156 11.74 -11.10 -23.72
N GLU A 157 12.11 -11.31 -22.46
CA GLU A 157 12.71 -10.27 -21.60
C GLU A 157 14.08 -9.82 -22.10
N GLU A 158 14.92 -10.77 -22.54
CA GLU A 158 16.23 -10.44 -23.11
C GLU A 158 16.09 -9.65 -24.41
N GLU A 159 15.17 -10.07 -25.30
CA GLU A 159 14.93 -9.35 -26.55
C GLU A 159 14.47 -7.92 -26.27
N ALA A 160 13.51 -7.71 -25.37
CA ALA A 160 13.07 -6.38 -24.98
C ALA A 160 14.24 -5.52 -24.47
N ARG A 161 15.02 -6.04 -23.52
CA ARG A 161 16.16 -5.33 -22.93
C ARG A 161 17.22 -4.96 -23.97
N GLU A 162 17.63 -5.89 -24.82
CA GLU A 162 18.68 -5.64 -25.81
C GLU A 162 18.21 -4.72 -26.94
N MET A 163 16.94 -4.78 -27.32
CA MET A 163 16.37 -3.88 -28.32
C MET A 163 16.20 -2.45 -27.78
N THR A 164 15.82 -2.29 -26.51
CA THR A 164 15.85 -1.00 -25.82
C THR A 164 17.27 -0.42 -25.76
N ALA A 165 18.27 -1.21 -25.37
CA ALA A 165 19.66 -0.76 -25.35
C ALA A 165 20.14 -0.36 -26.77
N SER A 166 19.74 -1.12 -27.79
CA SER A 166 20.01 -0.82 -29.20
C SER A 166 19.39 0.51 -29.65
N PHE A 167 18.16 0.84 -29.21
CA PHE A 167 17.53 2.13 -29.47
C PHE A 167 18.31 3.29 -28.85
N PHE A 168 18.68 3.18 -27.57
CA PHE A 168 19.45 4.24 -26.91
C PHE A 168 20.84 4.43 -27.51
N TYR A 169 21.52 3.34 -27.86
CA TYR A 169 22.80 3.39 -28.56
C TYR A 169 22.67 4.12 -29.90
N ASP A 170 21.66 3.78 -30.72
CA ASP A 170 21.40 4.46 -32.00
C ASP A 170 21.04 5.95 -31.81
N SER A 171 20.28 6.26 -30.77
CA SER A 171 19.98 7.63 -30.40
C SER A 171 21.26 8.40 -30.08
N LEU A 172 22.18 7.81 -29.31
CA LEU A 172 23.45 8.42 -28.93
C LEU A 172 24.33 8.71 -30.16
N GLN A 173 24.46 7.74 -31.07
CA GLN A 173 25.21 7.86 -32.33
C GLN A 173 24.66 8.94 -33.26
N ARG A 174 23.40 9.36 -33.06
CA ARG A 174 22.77 10.48 -33.78
C ARG A 174 22.71 11.76 -32.93
N HIS A 175 23.51 11.83 -31.87
CA HIS A 175 23.52 12.93 -30.91
C HIS A 175 22.15 13.23 -30.28
N GLY A 176 21.36 12.19 -30.04
CA GLY A 176 20.02 12.26 -29.47
C GLY A 176 20.01 12.37 -27.95
N ARG A 177 19.00 13.08 -27.41
CA ARG A 177 18.74 13.22 -25.97
C ARG A 177 18.59 11.87 -25.24
N PRO A 178 17.80 10.89 -25.75
CA PRO A 178 17.63 9.60 -25.07
C PRO A 178 18.96 8.87 -24.86
N GLY A 179 19.76 8.73 -25.93
CA GLY A 179 21.06 8.07 -25.84
C GLY A 179 22.03 8.78 -24.90
N PHE A 180 22.02 10.12 -24.89
CA PHE A 180 22.84 10.91 -23.97
C PHE A 180 22.56 10.56 -22.50
N ILE A 181 21.28 10.54 -22.10
CA ILE A 181 20.85 10.24 -20.72
C ILE A 181 21.17 8.80 -20.37
N TRP A 182 20.84 7.86 -21.25
CA TRP A 182 21.13 6.43 -21.07
C TRP A 182 22.62 6.20 -20.75
N GLN A 183 23.52 6.79 -21.53
CA GLN A 183 24.95 6.65 -21.28
C GLN A 183 25.40 7.41 -20.03
N LYS A 184 24.79 8.56 -19.69
CA LYS A 184 25.08 9.26 -18.42
C LYS A 184 24.72 8.43 -17.20
N LEU A 185 23.65 7.64 -17.27
CA LEU A 185 23.24 6.76 -16.18
C LEU A 185 24.09 5.48 -16.12
N ARG A 186 24.46 4.90 -17.28
CA ARG A 186 25.37 3.73 -17.35
C ARG A 186 26.80 4.04 -16.89
N GLY A 187 27.33 5.18 -17.34
CA GLY A 187 28.74 5.52 -17.21
C GLY A 187 28.97 7.03 -17.27
N PRO A 188 28.65 7.79 -16.22
CA PRO A 188 28.68 9.25 -16.30
C PRO A 188 30.05 9.83 -16.65
N ARG A 189 31.12 9.20 -16.14
CA ARG A 189 32.52 9.63 -16.35
C ARG A 189 33.09 9.24 -17.72
N THR A 190 32.39 8.45 -18.53
CA THR A 190 32.88 8.05 -19.87
C THR A 190 32.94 9.23 -20.83
N TYR A 191 32.19 10.30 -20.56
CA TYR A 191 32.26 11.55 -21.34
C TYR A 191 33.55 12.35 -21.09
N ASP A 192 34.37 11.99 -20.10
CA ASP A 192 35.72 12.56 -19.94
C ASP A 192 36.81 11.69 -20.60
N TYR A 193 36.43 10.65 -21.35
CA TYR A 193 37.39 9.81 -22.09
C TYR A 193 38.27 10.68 -22.99
N GLU A 194 39.60 10.49 -22.86
CA GLU A 194 40.68 11.28 -23.48
C GLU A 194 40.67 12.79 -23.20
N LYS A 195 39.64 13.33 -22.55
CA LYS A 195 39.60 14.75 -22.16
C LYS A 195 40.45 15.03 -20.93
N THR A 196 40.81 14.03 -20.13
CA THR A 196 41.59 14.21 -18.89
C THR A 196 43.01 14.75 -19.11
N GLU A 197 43.52 14.74 -20.34
CA GLU A 197 44.79 15.38 -20.72
C GLU A 197 44.67 16.91 -20.81
N THR A 198 43.47 17.39 -21.10
CA THR A 198 43.15 18.82 -21.26
C THR A 198 42.31 19.38 -20.10
N LYS A 199 41.59 18.52 -19.38
CA LYS A 199 40.76 18.84 -18.22
C LYS A 199 41.50 18.61 -16.91
N GLY A 200 41.64 19.67 -16.11
CA GLY A 200 42.18 19.58 -14.75
C GLY A 200 41.31 18.71 -13.83
N TYR A 201 41.85 18.29 -12.68
CA TYR A 201 41.10 17.47 -11.70
C TYR A 201 39.75 18.10 -11.32
N ASP A 202 39.70 19.43 -11.21
CA ASP A 202 38.49 20.15 -10.81
C ASP A 202 37.45 20.33 -11.93
N GLU A 203 37.76 19.93 -13.16
CA GLU A 203 36.90 20.07 -14.34
C GLU A 203 36.25 18.76 -14.79
N ARG A 204 36.69 17.64 -14.21
CA ARG A 204 36.13 16.32 -14.46
C ARG A 204 34.70 16.21 -13.95
N LEU A 205 33.91 15.38 -14.61
CA LEU A 205 32.53 15.09 -14.27
C LEU A 205 32.42 14.48 -12.88
N ARG A 206 31.46 15.01 -12.12
CA ARG A 206 31.25 14.70 -10.69
C ARG A 206 30.09 13.74 -10.45
N MET A 207 29.25 13.51 -11.46
CA MET A 207 28.09 12.62 -11.35
C MET A 207 28.54 11.22 -10.89
N PRO A 208 28.00 10.71 -9.76
CA PRO A 208 28.32 9.37 -9.27
C PRO A 208 27.87 8.30 -10.25
N LYS A 209 28.57 7.16 -10.27
CA LYS A 209 28.09 5.96 -10.96
C LYS A 209 27.11 5.23 -10.04
N PHE A 210 25.83 5.28 -10.39
CA PHE A 210 24.79 4.55 -9.66
C PHE A 210 24.74 3.09 -10.15
N PRO A 211 24.49 2.11 -9.28
CA PRO A 211 24.41 0.69 -9.65
C PRO A 211 23.03 0.35 -10.25
N LEU A 212 22.65 1.05 -11.32
CA LEU A 212 21.35 0.88 -11.98
C LEU A 212 21.37 -0.25 -13.01
N LYS A 213 20.26 -0.97 -13.11
CA LYS A 213 19.97 -1.94 -14.19
C LYS A 213 19.42 -1.23 -15.43
N GLU A 214 19.42 -1.91 -16.59
CA GLU A 214 18.98 -1.31 -17.86
C GLU A 214 17.50 -0.87 -17.84
N ASP A 215 16.62 -1.64 -17.20
CA ASP A 215 15.20 -1.31 -17.01
C ASP A 215 14.99 -0.08 -16.10
N GLU A 216 15.77 0.03 -15.02
CA GLU A 216 15.78 1.21 -14.16
C GLU A 216 16.30 2.46 -14.92
N ILE A 217 17.33 2.29 -15.74
CA ILE A 217 17.88 3.36 -16.58
C ILE A 217 16.84 3.83 -17.60
N GLU A 218 16.13 2.90 -18.25
CA GLU A 218 15.05 3.22 -19.18
C GLU A 218 13.93 3.99 -18.49
N ALA A 219 13.48 3.55 -17.31
CA ALA A 219 12.43 4.22 -16.55
C ALA A 219 12.84 5.65 -16.16
N ILE A 220 14.07 5.84 -15.65
CA ILE A 220 14.59 7.16 -15.28
C ILE A 220 14.75 8.04 -16.52
N ALA A 221 15.30 7.51 -17.63
CA ALA A 221 15.47 8.27 -18.86
C ALA A 221 14.12 8.72 -19.42
N THR A 222 13.12 7.84 -19.41
CA THR A 222 11.74 8.15 -19.84
C THR A 222 11.14 9.25 -18.99
N PHE A 223 11.25 9.16 -17.66
CA PHE A 223 10.79 10.20 -16.75
C PHE A 223 11.48 11.54 -17.02
N VAL A 224 12.81 11.58 -17.11
CA VAL A 224 13.59 12.82 -17.34
C VAL A 224 13.28 13.44 -18.70
N LEU A 225 13.10 12.62 -19.75
CA LEU A 225 12.66 13.11 -21.06
C LEU A 225 11.23 13.66 -21.03
N GLY A 226 10.38 13.13 -20.15
CA GLY A 226 9.00 13.58 -19.93
C GLY A 226 8.86 14.79 -19.02
N LEU A 227 9.93 15.29 -18.38
CA LEU A 227 9.93 16.52 -17.58
C LEU A 227 9.85 17.77 -18.47
N VAL A 228 8.83 17.89 -19.32
CA VAL A 228 8.59 19.04 -20.19
C VAL A 228 7.28 19.73 -19.80
N ALA A 229 7.24 21.06 -19.87
CA ALA A 229 6.03 21.83 -19.51
C ALA A 229 4.86 21.67 -20.51
N GLU A 230 5.11 21.12 -21.71
CA GLU A 230 4.06 20.79 -22.68
C GLU A 230 3.54 19.38 -22.39
N PRO A 231 2.22 19.22 -22.17
CA PRO A 231 1.65 17.90 -21.94
C PRO A 231 1.94 16.98 -23.15
N PRO A 232 2.07 15.65 -22.92
CA PRO A 232 2.11 14.68 -24.02
C PRO A 232 0.97 14.93 -25.00
N ALA A 233 1.14 14.55 -26.28
CA ALA A 233 0.03 14.59 -27.23
C ALA A 233 -1.18 13.85 -26.62
N GLU A 234 -2.40 14.36 -26.83
CA GLU A 234 -3.61 13.86 -26.17
C GLU A 234 -3.78 12.33 -26.28
N GLU A 235 -3.33 11.75 -27.39
CA GLU A 235 -3.30 10.30 -27.63
C GLU A 235 -2.45 9.47 -26.64
N TYR A 236 -1.46 10.08 -25.99
CA TYR A 236 -0.63 9.47 -24.94
C TYR A 236 -1.02 9.93 -23.53
N VAL A 237 -2.01 10.82 -23.40
CA VAL A 237 -2.55 11.20 -22.10
C VAL A 237 -3.54 10.13 -21.67
N TYR A 238 -3.17 9.37 -20.65
CA TYR A 238 -4.09 8.44 -20.03
C TYR A 238 -5.29 9.22 -19.45
N ALA A 239 -6.46 9.00 -20.04
CA ALA A 239 -7.73 9.60 -19.63
C ALA A 239 -8.58 8.55 -18.90
N PRO A 240 -8.31 8.29 -17.60
CA PRO A 240 -9.09 7.34 -16.84
C PRO A 240 -10.55 7.81 -16.73
N ASP A 241 -11.47 6.85 -16.61
CA ASP A 241 -12.82 7.17 -16.14
C ASP A 241 -12.78 7.70 -14.70
N GLU A 242 -13.90 8.24 -14.21
CA GLU A 242 -13.97 8.83 -12.87
C GLU A 242 -13.61 7.85 -11.75
N ARG A 243 -13.91 6.55 -11.91
CA ARG A 243 -13.60 5.54 -10.90
C ARG A 243 -12.10 5.28 -10.86
N GLU A 244 -11.48 5.11 -12.02
CA GLU A 244 -10.04 4.86 -12.13
C GLU A 244 -9.21 6.09 -11.76
N LYS A 245 -9.69 7.29 -12.11
CA LYS A 245 -9.11 8.55 -11.63
C LYS A 245 -9.12 8.64 -10.11
N THR A 246 -10.27 8.34 -9.50
CA THR A 246 -10.42 8.30 -8.03
C THR A 246 -9.49 7.27 -7.41
N ARG A 247 -9.33 6.10 -8.05
CA ARG A 247 -8.38 5.07 -7.60
C ARG A 247 -6.95 5.61 -7.58
N ILE A 248 -6.48 6.20 -8.68
CA ILE A 248 -5.11 6.70 -8.82
C ILE A 248 -4.82 7.85 -7.84
N GLU A 249 -5.73 8.82 -7.72
CA GLU A 249 -5.57 9.93 -6.78
C GLU A 249 -5.58 9.43 -5.32
N GLY A 250 -6.43 8.45 -5.00
CA GLY A 250 -6.47 7.83 -3.67
C GLY A 250 -5.20 7.07 -3.32
N GLU A 251 -4.57 6.39 -4.28
CA GLU A 251 -3.27 5.72 -4.06
C GLU A 251 -2.17 6.70 -3.65
N PHE A 252 -2.14 7.87 -4.30
CA PHE A 252 -1.22 8.93 -3.91
C PHE A 252 -1.48 9.41 -2.48
N LEU A 253 -2.75 9.54 -2.07
CA LEU A 253 -3.11 9.97 -0.72
C LEU A 253 -2.82 8.91 0.35
N LEU A 254 -3.03 7.62 0.06
CA LEU A 254 -2.63 6.53 0.95
C LEU A 254 -1.13 6.59 1.26
N ALA A 255 -0.31 6.82 0.23
CA ALA A 255 1.14 6.99 0.38
C ALA A 255 1.48 8.27 1.15
N LYS A 256 0.88 9.41 0.79
CA LYS A 256 1.12 10.72 1.42
C LYS A 256 0.87 10.70 2.93
N TYR A 257 -0.22 10.07 3.37
CA TYR A 257 -0.59 9.99 4.79
C TYR A 257 -0.09 8.71 5.48
N ASN A 258 0.69 7.88 4.76
CA ASN A 258 1.24 6.62 5.25
C ASN A 258 0.17 5.71 5.89
N CYS A 259 -1.02 5.65 5.28
CA CYS A 259 -2.12 4.84 5.80
C CYS A 259 -1.74 3.35 5.83
N THR A 260 -0.98 2.89 4.84
CA THR A 260 -0.47 1.51 4.73
C THR A 260 0.56 1.17 5.80
N GLY A 261 1.18 2.14 6.48
CA GLY A 261 2.05 1.85 7.62
C GLY A 261 1.30 1.16 8.77
N CYS A 262 0.05 1.57 9.00
CA CYS A 262 -0.81 1.03 10.06
C CYS A 262 -1.87 0.04 9.56
N HIS A 263 -2.42 0.23 8.38
CA HIS A 263 -3.56 -0.52 7.88
C HIS A 263 -3.16 -1.50 6.78
N VAL A 264 -3.67 -2.73 6.86
CA VAL A 264 -3.62 -3.69 5.75
C VAL A 264 -4.65 -3.24 4.70
N VAL A 265 -4.21 -2.87 3.50
CA VAL A 265 -5.10 -2.44 2.40
C VAL A 265 -5.33 -3.57 1.38
N GLU A 266 -4.36 -4.47 1.25
CA GLU A 266 -4.51 -5.72 0.48
C GLU A 266 -4.02 -6.88 1.35
N LEU A 267 -4.79 -7.97 1.34
CA LEU A 267 -4.49 -9.16 2.13
C LEU A 267 -3.26 -9.89 1.57
N PRO A 268 -2.59 -10.74 2.38
CA PRO A 268 -1.54 -11.60 1.87
C PRO A 268 -2.12 -12.57 0.84
N LYS A 269 -1.38 -12.85 -0.22
CA LYS A 269 -1.73 -13.83 -1.24
C LYS A 269 -0.80 -15.03 -1.13
N VAL A 270 -1.42 -16.19 -0.97
CA VAL A 270 -0.74 -17.48 -0.86
C VAL A 270 -0.90 -18.20 -2.19
N THR A 271 0.21 -18.65 -2.78
CA THR A 271 0.21 -19.51 -3.96
C THR A 271 0.82 -20.85 -3.59
N PHE A 272 0.12 -21.95 -3.85
CA PHE A 272 0.50 -23.27 -3.39
C PHE A 272 0.12 -24.35 -4.40
N ALA A 273 0.82 -25.48 -4.33
CA ALA A 273 0.48 -26.68 -5.08
C ALA A 273 -0.58 -27.49 -4.34
N ILE A 274 -1.58 -27.97 -5.07
CA ILE A 274 -2.71 -28.71 -4.50
C ILE A 274 -2.48 -30.21 -4.74
N ASP A 275 -2.25 -30.97 -3.66
CA ASP A 275 -1.97 -32.42 -3.74
C ASP A 275 -3.18 -33.22 -4.25
N ASP A 276 -4.36 -32.93 -3.74
CA ASP A 276 -5.62 -33.59 -4.12
C ASP A 276 -6.71 -32.56 -4.42
N LEU A 277 -6.68 -32.03 -5.64
CA LEU A 277 -7.73 -31.12 -6.13
C LEU A 277 -9.09 -31.83 -6.21
N ALA A 278 -9.11 -33.13 -6.52
CA ALA A 278 -10.35 -33.90 -6.63
C ALA A 278 -11.03 -34.05 -5.26
N GLY A 279 -10.25 -34.29 -4.20
CA GLY A 279 -10.72 -34.40 -2.81
C GLY A 279 -11.01 -33.07 -2.11
N LEU A 280 -10.66 -31.92 -2.70
CA LEU A 280 -11.04 -30.63 -2.13
C LEU A 280 -12.57 -30.42 -2.22
N GLU A 281 -13.23 -30.31 -1.07
CA GLU A 281 -14.68 -30.09 -0.97
C GLU A 281 -15.02 -28.61 -0.74
N SER A 282 -16.23 -28.23 -1.16
CA SER A 282 -16.78 -26.90 -0.82
C SER A 282 -16.99 -26.79 0.70
N THR A 283 -16.77 -25.60 1.25
CA THR A 283 -17.04 -25.33 2.67
C THR A 283 -18.54 -25.51 2.96
N ALA A 284 -18.85 -26.50 3.80
CA ALA A 284 -20.21 -26.71 4.27
C ALA A 284 -20.67 -25.54 5.14
N LEU A 285 -21.97 -25.22 5.06
CA LEU A 285 -22.59 -24.29 5.99
C LEU A 285 -22.79 -24.96 7.34
N ASP A 286 -22.52 -24.23 8.42
CA ASP A 286 -22.82 -24.71 9.76
C ASP A 286 -24.34 -24.86 9.93
N ALA A 287 -24.79 -25.72 10.83
CA ALA A 287 -26.22 -25.92 11.08
C ALA A 287 -26.96 -24.63 11.49
N SER A 288 -26.24 -23.66 12.07
CA SER A 288 -26.74 -22.34 12.44
C SER A 288 -26.74 -21.31 11.31
N ASP A 289 -26.12 -21.62 10.17
CA ASP A 289 -25.98 -20.67 9.07
C ASP A 289 -27.22 -20.59 8.19
N HIS A 290 -27.40 -19.43 7.60
CA HIS A 290 -28.48 -19.14 6.67
C HIS A 290 -27.99 -19.28 5.22
N GLU A 291 -28.73 -20.01 4.39
CA GLU A 291 -28.41 -20.15 2.97
C GLU A 291 -28.44 -18.79 2.26
N VAL A 292 -29.44 -17.97 2.56
CA VAL A 292 -29.56 -16.60 2.05
C VAL A 292 -28.38 -15.70 2.45
N ALA A 293 -27.68 -16.02 3.55
CA ALA A 293 -26.49 -15.29 3.95
C ALA A 293 -25.29 -15.63 3.07
N ARG A 294 -25.15 -16.90 2.65
CA ARG A 294 -24.12 -17.30 1.69
C ARG A 294 -24.35 -16.60 0.36
N ASP A 295 -25.58 -16.58 -0.13
CA ASP A 295 -25.88 -15.93 -1.42
C ASP A 295 -25.62 -14.42 -1.35
N LEU A 296 -25.94 -13.78 -0.21
CA LEU A 296 -25.58 -12.38 0.04
C LEU A 296 -24.06 -12.18 0.11
N LEU A 297 -23.32 -13.07 0.78
CA LEU A 297 -21.85 -13.02 0.82
C LEU A 297 -21.28 -13.06 -0.61
N LEU A 298 -21.75 -13.97 -1.46
CA LEU A 298 -21.27 -14.12 -2.84
C LEU A 298 -21.69 -12.94 -3.73
N LYS A 299 -22.82 -12.28 -3.44
CA LYS A 299 -23.20 -11.03 -4.11
C LYS A 299 -22.27 -9.87 -3.71
N VAL A 300 -21.98 -9.72 -2.43
CA VAL A 300 -21.19 -8.60 -1.89
C VAL A 300 -19.69 -8.80 -2.13
N ARG A 301 -19.23 -10.05 -2.09
CA ARG A 301 -17.85 -10.50 -2.30
C ARG A 301 -17.85 -11.67 -3.29
N PRO A 302 -17.89 -11.41 -4.60
CA PRO A 302 -17.88 -12.47 -5.60
C PRO A 302 -16.67 -13.40 -5.44
N PRO A 303 -16.85 -14.72 -5.67
CA PRO A 303 -15.77 -15.67 -5.52
C PRO A 303 -14.68 -15.45 -6.55
N ARG A 304 -13.43 -15.47 -6.10
CA ARG A 304 -12.26 -15.47 -6.98
C ARG A 304 -11.99 -16.87 -7.50
N LYS A 305 -11.42 -16.96 -8.70
CA LYS A 305 -10.89 -18.23 -9.20
C LYS A 305 -9.62 -18.58 -8.42
N GLY A 306 -9.65 -19.71 -7.73
CA GLY A 306 -8.54 -20.21 -6.94
C GLY A 306 -7.46 -20.85 -7.81
N LEU A 307 -7.83 -21.55 -8.88
CA LEU A 307 -6.86 -22.15 -9.80
C LEU A 307 -6.20 -21.09 -10.68
N THR A 308 -4.87 -21.14 -10.76
CA THR A 308 -4.07 -20.25 -11.62
C THR A 308 -4.01 -20.73 -13.08
N GLY A 309 -4.35 -22.00 -13.32
CA GLY A 309 -4.16 -22.67 -14.61
C GLY A 309 -2.75 -23.20 -14.85
N ALA A 310 -1.79 -22.94 -13.94
CA ALA A 310 -0.45 -23.49 -14.00
C ALA A 310 -0.35 -24.85 -13.28
N GLU A 311 0.60 -25.66 -13.74
CA GLU A 311 1.05 -26.88 -13.05
C GLU A 311 2.55 -26.77 -12.80
N LYS A 312 3.02 -27.32 -11.67
CA LYS A 312 4.44 -27.33 -11.33
C LYS A 312 4.84 -28.70 -10.77
N GLU A 313 6.07 -29.11 -11.04
CA GLU A 313 6.60 -30.38 -10.55
C GLU A 313 7.05 -30.26 -9.10
N PHE A 314 6.57 -31.17 -8.26
CA PHE A 314 6.95 -31.32 -6.87
C PHE A 314 7.36 -32.75 -6.57
N VAL A 315 8.14 -32.94 -5.51
CA VAL A 315 8.45 -34.27 -4.98
C VAL A 315 7.46 -34.53 -3.86
N ALA A 316 6.57 -35.51 -4.06
CA ALA A 316 5.60 -35.98 -3.08
C ALA A 316 5.89 -37.45 -2.82
N ASP A 317 6.10 -37.86 -1.56
CA ASP A 317 6.44 -39.24 -1.18
C ASP A 317 7.67 -39.82 -1.93
N GLY A 318 8.62 -38.97 -2.32
CA GLY A 318 9.81 -39.38 -3.09
C GLY A 318 9.59 -39.54 -4.60
N GLU A 319 8.38 -39.30 -5.10
CA GLU A 319 8.04 -39.32 -6.53
C GLU A 319 7.83 -37.92 -7.08
N LYS A 320 8.28 -37.68 -8.32
CA LYS A 320 7.98 -36.42 -9.02
C LYS A 320 6.56 -36.44 -9.56
N ARG A 321 5.70 -35.53 -9.09
CA ARG A 321 4.33 -35.34 -9.56
C ARG A 321 4.14 -33.92 -10.05
N LYS A 322 3.38 -33.75 -11.13
CA LYS A 322 2.89 -32.43 -11.55
C LYS A 322 1.60 -32.14 -10.80
N LEU A 323 1.60 -31.05 -10.04
CA LEU A 323 0.47 -30.63 -9.25
C LEU A 323 -0.11 -29.31 -9.78
N PRO A 324 -1.45 -29.15 -9.78
CA PRO A 324 -2.08 -27.88 -10.11
C PRO A 324 -1.74 -26.83 -9.06
N VAL A 325 -1.59 -25.58 -9.52
CA VAL A 325 -1.25 -24.45 -8.66
C VAL A 325 -2.49 -23.59 -8.40
N GLY A 326 -2.79 -23.40 -7.12
CA GLY A 326 -3.86 -22.57 -6.61
C GLY A 326 -3.36 -21.31 -5.91
N SER A 327 -4.24 -20.32 -5.75
CA SER A 327 -3.99 -19.14 -4.94
C SER A 327 -5.24 -18.65 -4.22
N PHE A 328 -5.06 -18.05 -3.04
CA PHE A 328 -6.13 -17.39 -2.28
C PHE A 328 -5.55 -16.27 -1.42
N HIS A 329 -6.41 -15.40 -0.91
CA HIS A 329 -6.02 -14.39 0.09
C HIS A 329 -6.42 -14.82 1.51
N GLY A 330 -5.49 -14.73 2.45
CA GLY A 330 -5.70 -15.19 3.81
C GLY A 330 -4.55 -14.83 4.75
N PHE A 331 -4.83 -14.84 6.04
CA PHE A 331 -3.78 -14.66 7.05
C PHE A 331 -3.21 -16.00 7.50
N LEU A 332 -1.92 -15.97 7.80
CA LEU A 332 -1.21 -17.07 8.44
C LEU A 332 -1.81 -17.36 9.82
N SER A 333 -2.31 -18.59 10.00
CA SER A 333 -2.89 -19.08 11.25
C SER A 333 -1.89 -19.91 12.05
N SER A 334 -1.06 -20.73 11.38
CA SER A 334 0.03 -21.50 11.98
C SER A 334 1.28 -21.51 11.10
N LYS A 335 2.44 -21.51 11.76
CA LYS A 335 3.76 -21.67 11.11
C LYS A 335 4.23 -23.12 11.27
N PRO A 336 5.07 -23.62 10.35
CA PRO A 336 5.73 -24.90 10.52
C PRO A 336 6.52 -24.95 11.83
N ASP A 337 6.50 -26.11 12.47
CA ASP A 337 7.30 -26.35 13.68
C ASP A 337 8.79 -26.23 13.33
N PRO A 338 9.54 -25.30 13.96
CA PRO A 338 10.98 -25.19 13.72
C PRO A 338 11.78 -26.40 14.21
N GLU A 339 11.25 -27.22 15.12
CA GLU A 339 11.89 -28.44 15.61
C GLU A 339 11.66 -29.64 14.67
N GLU A 340 10.65 -29.58 13.80
CA GLU A 340 10.45 -30.57 12.74
C GLU A 340 11.45 -30.34 11.61
N THR A 341 12.11 -31.43 11.18
CA THR A 341 13.16 -31.42 10.17
C THR A 341 12.71 -32.00 8.83
N ASP A 342 11.61 -32.76 8.82
CA ASP A 342 10.99 -33.27 7.61
C ASP A 342 10.12 -32.19 6.95
N PRO A 343 10.48 -31.69 5.75
CA PRO A 343 9.69 -30.68 5.03
C PRO A 343 8.26 -31.11 4.69
N GLU A 344 7.95 -32.41 4.63
CA GLU A 344 6.61 -32.92 4.37
C GLU A 344 5.73 -32.93 5.65
N LEU A 345 6.35 -32.92 6.85
CA LEU A 345 5.65 -32.81 8.13
C LEU A 345 5.56 -31.37 8.65
N ARG A 346 6.30 -30.45 8.02
CA ARG A 346 6.29 -29.02 8.30
C ARG A 346 5.13 -28.36 7.58
N GLU A 347 4.03 -28.09 8.28
CA GLU A 347 2.84 -27.52 7.66
C GLU A 347 2.69 -26.00 7.88
N TYR A 348 2.30 -25.30 6.82
CA TYR A 348 1.68 -23.99 6.95
C TYR A 348 0.18 -24.13 7.14
N GLY A 349 -0.40 -23.29 8.00
CA GLY A 349 -1.85 -23.11 8.10
C GLY A 349 -2.26 -21.67 7.82
N PHE A 350 -3.34 -21.52 7.07
CA PHE A 350 -3.95 -20.24 6.75
C PHE A 350 -5.46 -20.28 7.01
N GLU A 351 -6.05 -19.11 7.28
CA GLU A 351 -7.50 -18.91 7.22
C GLU A 351 -7.83 -18.08 5.98
N VAL A 352 -8.72 -18.59 5.12
CA VAL A 352 -9.22 -17.88 3.94
C VAL A 352 -10.02 -16.64 4.36
N TRP A 353 -9.87 -15.51 3.67
CA TRP A 353 -10.56 -14.25 4.02
C TRP A 353 -11.55 -13.76 2.97
N GLU A 354 -11.56 -14.37 1.79
CA GLU A 354 -12.47 -14.06 0.69
C GLU A 354 -13.07 -15.36 0.12
N PRO A 355 -14.27 -15.32 -0.48
CA PRO A 355 -14.76 -16.48 -1.20
C PRO A 355 -13.82 -16.83 -2.37
N VAL A 356 -13.40 -18.08 -2.46
CA VAL A 356 -12.49 -18.57 -3.52
C VAL A 356 -12.98 -19.92 -4.02
N ASP A 357 -13.08 -20.08 -5.33
CA ASP A 357 -13.54 -21.31 -5.97
C ASP A 357 -12.39 -21.97 -6.73
N PHE A 358 -12.01 -23.17 -6.29
CA PHE A 358 -11.01 -24.01 -6.95
C PHE A 358 -11.62 -25.00 -7.96
N GLY A 359 -12.94 -24.96 -8.14
CA GLY A 359 -13.69 -25.85 -9.00
C GLY A 359 -13.78 -25.36 -10.45
N THR A 360 -14.63 -26.05 -11.21
CA THR A 360 -15.05 -25.65 -12.55
C THR A 360 -16.42 -24.98 -12.48
N ALA A 361 -16.92 -24.48 -13.62
CA ALA A 361 -18.29 -23.97 -13.70
C ALA A 361 -19.35 -25.06 -13.44
N GLU A 362 -18.99 -26.33 -13.65
CA GLU A 362 -19.89 -27.48 -13.49
C GLU A 362 -19.77 -28.13 -12.10
N GLU A 363 -18.60 -28.04 -11.46
CA GLU A 363 -18.31 -28.62 -10.15
C GLU A 363 -17.53 -27.61 -9.28
N SER A 364 -18.25 -26.85 -8.46
CA SER A 364 -17.66 -25.82 -7.59
C SER A 364 -16.96 -26.41 -6.37
N LYS A 365 -15.79 -25.87 -6.03
CA LYS A 365 -15.00 -26.18 -4.82
C LYS A 365 -14.78 -24.86 -4.07
N LEU A 366 -15.88 -24.31 -3.57
CA LEU A 366 -15.96 -23.00 -2.96
C LEU A 366 -15.50 -23.03 -1.50
N LEU A 367 -14.43 -22.31 -1.20
CA LEU A 367 -14.01 -22.02 0.17
C LEU A 367 -14.60 -20.67 0.61
N LEU A 368 -15.24 -20.68 1.78
CA LEU A 368 -15.81 -19.47 2.40
C LEU A 368 -14.80 -18.85 3.38
N PRO A 369 -14.92 -17.55 3.70
CA PRO A 369 -14.04 -16.92 4.67
C PRO A 369 -14.07 -17.64 6.03
N GLY A 370 -12.91 -17.82 6.64
CA GLY A 370 -12.70 -18.63 7.84
C GLY A 370 -12.39 -20.10 7.58
N ALA A 371 -12.54 -20.59 6.34
CA ALA A 371 -12.13 -21.95 6.00
C ALA A 371 -10.60 -22.12 6.21
N PRO A 372 -10.17 -23.16 6.95
CA PRO A 372 -8.76 -23.45 7.10
C PRO A 372 -8.20 -24.06 5.82
N VAL A 373 -6.97 -23.66 5.48
CA VAL A 373 -6.18 -24.29 4.42
C VAL A 373 -4.82 -24.60 5.00
N SER A 374 -4.44 -25.88 5.02
CA SER A 374 -3.11 -26.32 5.42
C SER A 374 -2.45 -27.15 4.33
N PHE A 375 -1.13 -27.03 4.22
CA PHE A 375 -0.32 -27.79 3.29
C PHE A 375 1.13 -27.84 3.77
N ALA A 376 1.87 -28.86 3.33
CA ALA A 376 3.29 -29.01 3.63
C ALA A 376 4.11 -27.83 3.07
N GLU A 377 5.15 -27.41 3.78
CA GLU A 377 6.04 -26.30 3.40
C GLU A 377 6.62 -26.49 2.00
N SER A 378 6.87 -27.74 1.60
CA SER A 378 7.33 -28.11 0.26
C SER A 378 6.34 -27.78 -0.87
N ARG A 379 5.06 -27.54 -0.56
CA ARG A 379 4.00 -27.16 -1.51
C ARG A 379 3.82 -25.66 -1.66
N LEU A 380 4.49 -24.85 -0.85
CA LEU A 380 4.47 -23.41 -1.02
C LEU A 380 5.15 -23.02 -2.35
N VAL A 381 4.41 -22.35 -3.23
CA VAL A 381 4.96 -21.83 -4.50
C VAL A 381 5.47 -20.42 -4.29
N ASP A 382 4.64 -19.57 -3.67
CA ASP A 382 4.94 -18.17 -3.41
C ASP A 382 4.08 -17.65 -2.26
N TYR A 383 4.60 -16.68 -1.53
CA TYR A 383 3.88 -15.95 -0.48
C TYR A 383 4.11 -14.45 -0.68
N GLU A 384 3.10 -13.78 -1.19
CA GLU A 384 3.09 -12.32 -1.31
C GLU A 384 2.51 -11.77 -0.01
N GLY A 385 3.35 -11.09 0.78
CA GLY A 385 2.92 -10.48 2.04
C GLY A 385 1.82 -9.42 1.85
N PRO A 386 1.12 -9.03 2.93
CA PRO A 386 0.05 -8.03 2.83
C PRO A 386 0.61 -6.68 2.39
N ARG A 387 -0.19 -5.93 1.64
CA ARG A 387 0.11 -4.53 1.36
C ARG A 387 -0.29 -3.69 2.56
N GLY A 388 0.73 -3.24 3.30
CA GLY A 388 0.57 -2.44 4.50
C GLY A 388 0.22 -3.26 5.76
N GLY A 389 0.04 -2.57 6.88
CA GLY A 389 -0.27 -3.17 8.16
C GLY A 389 0.93 -3.69 8.96
N SER A 390 2.17 -3.42 8.53
CA SER A 390 3.38 -3.89 9.22
C SER A 390 3.41 -3.46 10.69
N TYR A 391 2.94 -2.25 11.01
CA TYR A 391 2.82 -1.83 12.39
C TYR A 391 1.70 -2.57 13.15
N ALA A 392 0.58 -2.90 12.49
CA ALA A 392 -0.48 -3.68 13.11
C ALA A 392 0.01 -5.10 13.44
N GLU A 393 0.75 -5.75 12.55
CA GLU A 393 1.33 -7.08 12.82
C GLU A 393 2.27 -7.04 14.03
N LEU A 394 3.21 -6.09 14.05
CA LEU A 394 4.12 -5.88 15.18
C LEU A 394 3.37 -5.61 16.49
N LEU A 395 2.29 -4.82 16.42
CA LEU A 395 1.47 -4.52 17.59
C LEU A 395 0.73 -5.76 18.09
N VAL A 396 0.22 -6.60 17.19
CA VAL A 396 -0.45 -7.85 17.58
C VAL A 396 0.51 -8.75 18.34
N ASP A 397 1.72 -8.97 17.81
CA ASP A 397 2.73 -9.80 18.47
C ASP A 397 3.10 -9.22 19.84
N ARG A 398 3.23 -7.89 19.93
CA ARG A 398 3.48 -7.21 21.19
C ARG A 398 2.32 -7.39 22.17
N LEU A 399 1.07 -7.28 21.74
CA LEU A 399 -0.11 -7.43 22.60
C LEU A 399 -0.25 -8.84 23.16
N LEU A 400 0.19 -9.86 22.41
CA LEU A 400 0.23 -11.25 22.86
C LEU A 400 1.17 -11.48 24.05
N THR A 401 2.20 -10.63 24.25
CA THR A 401 3.16 -10.84 25.34
C THR A 401 2.69 -10.31 26.69
N TYR A 402 1.65 -9.46 26.75
CA TYR A 402 1.28 -8.80 28.01
C TYR A 402 -0.22 -8.48 28.20
N ARG A 403 -1.07 -8.65 27.19
CA ARG A 403 -2.48 -8.25 27.29
C ARG A 403 -3.48 -9.33 26.87
N PHE A 404 -3.18 -10.09 25.82
CA PHE A 404 -4.09 -11.11 25.31
C PHE A 404 -3.36 -12.44 25.16
N ASP A 405 -4.08 -13.52 25.42
CA ASP A 405 -3.66 -14.91 25.18
C ASP A 405 -4.06 -15.40 23.78
N GLN A 406 -5.02 -14.73 23.13
CA GLN A 406 -5.52 -15.08 21.80
C GLN A 406 -5.14 -14.05 20.74
N ARG A 407 -4.58 -14.53 19.62
CA ARG A 407 -4.18 -13.70 18.47
C ARG A 407 -5.35 -12.91 17.87
N LYS A 408 -6.56 -13.50 17.86
CA LYS A 408 -7.79 -12.85 17.38
C LYS A 408 -8.15 -11.60 18.21
N LEU A 409 -8.05 -11.67 19.53
CA LEU A 409 -8.30 -10.53 20.42
C LEU A 409 -7.23 -9.43 20.27
N ALA A 410 -5.97 -9.82 20.08
CA ALA A 410 -4.89 -8.88 19.80
C ALA A 410 -5.09 -8.14 18.46
N TRP A 411 -5.53 -8.83 17.41
CA TRP A 411 -5.95 -8.21 16.14
C TRP A 411 -7.13 -7.25 16.33
N GLN A 412 -8.14 -7.66 17.10
CA GLN A 412 -9.29 -6.82 17.38
C GLN A 412 -8.91 -5.49 18.08
N ALA A 413 -7.85 -5.51 18.87
CA ALA A 413 -7.31 -4.33 19.57
C ALA A 413 -6.30 -3.50 18.75
N SER A 414 -5.94 -3.95 17.56
CA SER A 414 -4.96 -3.32 16.64
C SER A 414 -5.63 -2.50 15.54
N PRO A 415 -4.89 -1.69 14.74
CA PRO A 415 -5.45 -1.01 13.57
C PRO A 415 -6.20 -2.01 12.67
N PRO A 416 -7.41 -1.67 12.20
CA PRO A 416 -8.18 -2.58 11.39
C PRO A 416 -7.60 -2.66 9.97
N PRO A 417 -7.63 -3.82 9.29
CA PRO A 417 -7.54 -3.89 7.84
C PRO A 417 -8.60 -2.97 7.22
N LEU A 418 -8.19 -2.29 6.15
CA LEU A 418 -9.07 -1.50 5.27
C LEU A 418 -9.35 -2.24 3.96
N TYR A 419 -8.97 -3.52 3.88
CA TYR A 419 -9.44 -4.42 2.84
C TYR A 419 -10.96 -4.38 2.77
N GLN A 420 -11.48 -4.06 1.59
CA GLN A 420 -12.92 -3.98 1.33
C GLN A 420 -13.68 -2.97 2.22
N GLU A 421 -13.03 -1.87 2.61
CA GLU A 421 -13.68 -0.83 3.42
C GLU A 421 -14.80 -0.11 2.65
N GLY A 422 -14.70 -0.02 1.32
CA GLY A 422 -15.65 0.67 0.45
C GLY A 422 -17.03 0.04 0.39
N ILE A 423 -17.13 -1.29 0.51
CA ILE A 423 -18.41 -2.01 0.63
C ILE A 423 -18.96 -2.01 2.07
N LYS A 424 -18.15 -1.58 3.05
CA LYS A 424 -18.51 -1.59 4.47
C LYS A 424 -19.08 -0.27 4.95
N VAL A 425 -18.39 0.83 4.66
CA VAL A 425 -18.78 2.15 5.15
C VAL A 425 -19.36 3.03 4.05
N GLN A 426 -20.19 3.98 4.47
CA GLN A 426 -20.70 5.03 3.61
C GLN A 426 -19.61 6.08 3.39
N THR A 427 -19.48 6.54 2.15
CA THR A 427 -18.45 7.49 1.70
C THR A 427 -18.55 8.84 2.44
N ASN A 428 -19.76 9.35 2.68
CA ASN A 428 -19.96 10.61 3.41
C ASN A 428 -19.49 10.53 4.88
N TRP A 429 -19.73 9.38 5.52
CA TRP A 429 -19.22 9.14 6.88
C TRP A 429 -17.71 9.03 6.89
N LEU A 430 -17.12 8.28 5.95
CA LEU A 430 -15.67 8.11 5.89
C LEU A 430 -14.96 9.44 5.62
N TYR A 431 -15.52 10.28 4.74
CA TYR A 431 -15.06 11.65 4.51
C TYR A 431 -14.99 12.45 5.83
N SER A 432 -16.08 12.44 6.61
CA SER A 432 -16.16 13.16 7.88
C SER A 432 -15.20 12.58 8.93
N PHE A 433 -15.09 11.24 8.99
CA PHE A 433 -14.19 10.53 9.89
C PHE A 433 -12.70 10.80 9.59
N LEU A 434 -12.32 10.95 8.32
CA LEU A 434 -10.94 11.28 7.94
C LEU A 434 -10.54 12.70 8.37
N LEU A 435 -11.47 13.65 8.35
CA LEU A 435 -11.24 15.02 8.83
C LEU A 435 -11.16 15.12 10.35
N GLU A 436 -11.97 14.31 11.05
CA GLU A 436 -12.05 14.30 12.51
C GLU A 436 -12.33 12.88 13.06
N PRO A 437 -11.27 12.06 13.22
CA PRO A 437 -11.45 10.67 13.63
C PRO A 437 -11.92 10.56 15.08
N GLY A 438 -13.11 10.01 15.26
CA GLY A 438 -13.70 9.68 16.56
C GLY A 438 -13.37 8.27 17.08
N LYS A 439 -13.69 7.99 18.35
CA LYS A 439 -13.54 6.64 18.91
C LYS A 439 -14.73 5.76 18.47
N ILE A 440 -14.44 4.73 17.66
CA ILE A 440 -15.43 3.74 17.20
C ILE A 440 -15.37 2.46 18.05
N ARG A 441 -14.17 1.88 18.19
CA ARG A 441 -13.93 0.63 18.92
C ARG A 441 -13.45 0.95 20.33
N TYR A 442 -13.91 0.18 21.31
CA TYR A 442 -13.52 0.35 22.70
C TYR A 442 -12.35 -0.55 23.13
N THR A 443 -12.13 -1.63 22.38
CA THR A 443 -11.03 -2.60 22.57
C THR A 443 -9.67 -2.11 22.05
N THR A 444 -9.66 -1.17 21.10
CA THR A 444 -8.42 -0.66 20.48
C THR A 444 -7.47 -0.06 21.52
N VAL A 445 -6.17 -0.35 21.37
CA VAL A 445 -5.11 0.21 22.23
C VAL A 445 -4.54 1.52 21.68
N LEU A 446 -4.96 1.90 20.48
CA LEU A 446 -4.51 3.09 19.75
C LEU A 446 -5.68 3.95 19.29
N ARG A 447 -5.37 5.21 18.98
CA ARG A 447 -6.27 6.15 18.32
C ARG A 447 -5.74 6.45 16.93
N MET A 448 -6.64 6.60 15.97
CA MET A 448 -6.26 7.05 14.64
C MET A 448 -5.77 8.50 14.73
N PRO A 449 -4.60 8.83 14.13
CA PRO A 449 -4.11 10.21 14.10
C PRO A 449 -5.08 11.12 13.33
N ARG A 450 -5.19 12.38 13.76
CA ARG A 450 -5.82 13.43 12.96
C ARG A 450 -4.79 13.96 11.98
N PHE A 451 -4.99 13.71 10.70
CA PHE A 451 -4.13 14.24 9.64
C PHE A 451 -4.58 15.65 9.26
N ASN A 452 -3.64 16.51 8.85
CA ASN A 452 -3.96 17.83 8.29
C ASN A 452 -4.43 17.69 6.84
N MET A 453 -5.54 16.97 6.65
CA MET A 453 -6.11 16.63 5.36
C MET A 453 -7.12 17.70 4.94
N SER A 454 -7.03 18.16 3.69
CA SER A 454 -8.02 19.07 3.13
C SER A 454 -9.35 18.34 2.89
N PRO A 455 -10.48 19.08 2.84
CA PRO A 455 -11.77 18.50 2.44
C PRO A 455 -11.72 17.75 1.10
N GLN A 456 -10.94 18.23 0.14
CA GLN A 456 -10.81 17.57 -1.16
C GLN A 456 -10.09 16.23 -1.04
N GLU A 457 -8.98 16.18 -0.31
CA GLU A 457 -8.22 14.94 -0.09
C GLU A 457 -9.04 13.91 0.69
N ALA A 458 -9.77 14.33 1.73
CA ALA A 458 -10.65 13.44 2.48
C ALA A 458 -11.74 12.83 1.61
N ARG A 459 -12.32 13.62 0.69
CA ARG A 459 -13.33 13.14 -0.24
C ARG A 459 -12.75 12.15 -1.25
N VAL A 460 -11.58 12.46 -1.82
CA VAL A 460 -10.88 11.54 -2.75
C VAL A 460 -10.57 10.22 -2.05
N LEU A 461 -10.02 10.26 -0.84
CA LEU A 461 -9.67 9.05 -0.10
C LEU A 461 -10.91 8.26 0.35
N ALA A 462 -12.01 8.92 0.69
CA ALA A 462 -13.27 8.24 0.99
C ALA A 462 -13.85 7.54 -0.25
N ASN A 463 -13.82 8.22 -1.41
CA ASN A 463 -14.29 7.66 -2.67
C ASN A 463 -13.36 6.56 -3.20
N TYR A 464 -12.06 6.64 -2.91
CA TYR A 464 -11.06 5.64 -3.28
C TYR A 464 -11.45 4.24 -2.82
N PHE A 465 -11.83 4.08 -1.55
CA PHE A 465 -12.23 2.77 -1.03
C PHE A 465 -13.47 2.24 -1.76
N ALA A 466 -14.46 3.08 -2.03
CA ALA A 466 -15.62 2.68 -2.83
C ALA A 466 -15.27 2.35 -4.29
N ALA A 467 -14.29 3.07 -4.86
CA ALA A 467 -13.82 2.87 -6.22
C ALA A 467 -13.13 1.51 -6.39
N VAL A 468 -12.18 1.17 -5.52
CA VAL A 468 -11.45 -0.12 -5.57
C VAL A 468 -12.34 -1.32 -5.30
N ASP A 469 -13.36 -1.16 -4.44
CA ASP A 469 -14.22 -2.28 -4.04
C ASP A 469 -15.48 -2.43 -4.90
N GLY A 470 -15.62 -1.70 -6.01
CA GLY A 470 -16.80 -1.81 -6.87
C GLY A 470 -18.07 -1.18 -6.30
N ALA A 471 -18.01 -0.53 -5.13
CA ALA A 471 -19.17 0.04 -4.45
C ALA A 471 -19.72 1.28 -5.19
N GLN A 472 -20.97 1.64 -4.89
CA GLN A 472 -21.59 2.87 -5.39
C GLN A 472 -21.05 4.10 -4.64
N PHE A 473 -20.75 5.17 -5.39
CA PHE A 473 -20.35 6.49 -4.90
C PHE A 473 -20.64 7.55 -5.99
N PRO A 474 -20.81 8.84 -5.67
CA PRO A 474 -20.81 9.42 -4.32
C PRO A 474 -22.15 9.27 -3.57
N TYR A 475 -23.21 8.86 -4.27
CA TYR A 475 -24.52 8.61 -3.69
C TYR A 475 -24.76 7.10 -3.57
N GLU A 476 -25.40 6.71 -2.48
CA GLU A 476 -25.59 5.31 -2.10
C GLU A 476 -27.07 5.03 -1.92
N ASP A 477 -27.50 3.81 -2.27
CA ASP A 477 -28.87 3.36 -2.06
C ASP A 477 -29.27 3.46 -0.58
N GLN A 478 -30.39 4.14 -0.33
CA GLN A 478 -30.95 4.32 1.00
C GLN A 478 -32.04 3.29 1.32
N GLY A 479 -32.26 2.26 0.49
CA GLY A 479 -33.35 1.28 0.54
C GLY A 479 -34.03 1.08 1.91
N PRO A 480 -33.34 0.60 2.96
CA PRO A 480 -33.95 0.39 4.29
C PRO A 480 -34.55 1.61 4.98
N LYS A 481 -34.26 2.82 4.50
CA LYS A 481 -34.79 4.10 5.00
C LYS A 481 -35.94 4.63 4.12
N ASP A 482 -36.15 4.04 2.96
CA ASP A 482 -37.21 4.41 2.03
C ASP A 482 -38.56 3.95 2.58
N VAL A 483 -39.58 4.81 2.47
CA VAL A 483 -40.92 4.52 3.01
C VAL A 483 -41.60 3.40 2.23
N ASP A 484 -41.49 3.41 0.90
CA ASP A 484 -42.11 2.40 0.04
C ASP A 484 -41.48 1.02 0.30
N TYR A 485 -40.16 1.00 0.56
CA TYR A 485 -39.47 -0.22 0.99
C TYR A 485 -40.03 -0.77 2.30
N LEU A 486 -40.19 0.09 3.32
CA LEU A 486 -40.67 -0.30 4.64
C LEU A 486 -42.14 -0.75 4.61
N ASP A 487 -42.97 -0.07 3.83
CA ASP A 487 -44.39 -0.42 3.65
C ASP A 487 -44.54 -1.77 2.95
N GLN A 488 -43.79 -1.99 1.86
CA GLN A 488 -43.75 -3.29 1.19
C GLN A 488 -43.25 -4.38 2.14
N LYS A 489 -42.21 -4.11 2.93
CA LYS A 489 -41.67 -5.10 3.85
C LYS A 489 -42.66 -5.45 4.96
N SER A 490 -43.39 -4.46 5.48
CA SER A 490 -44.46 -4.68 6.44
C SER A 490 -45.56 -5.56 5.85
N ALA A 491 -46.00 -5.26 4.62
CA ALA A 491 -47.02 -6.05 3.92
C ALA A 491 -46.57 -7.51 3.68
N ASP A 492 -45.32 -7.72 3.27
CA ASP A 492 -44.76 -9.07 3.06
C ASP A 492 -44.74 -9.89 4.36
N LEU A 493 -44.37 -9.27 5.48
CA LEU A 493 -44.34 -9.94 6.79
C LEU A 493 -45.75 -10.24 7.31
N THR A 494 -46.72 -9.36 7.08
CA THR A 494 -48.13 -9.64 7.40
C THR A 494 -48.67 -10.77 6.53
N ALA A 495 -48.39 -10.77 5.22
CA ALA A 495 -48.81 -11.83 4.31
C ALA A 495 -48.18 -13.19 4.66
N ALA A 496 -46.94 -13.21 5.15
CA ALA A 496 -46.28 -14.40 5.69
C ALA A 496 -46.79 -14.80 7.09
N GLY A 497 -47.69 -14.01 7.68
CA GLY A 497 -48.20 -14.21 9.03
C GLY A 497 -47.16 -14.03 10.12
N LEU A 498 -46.04 -13.36 9.86
CA LEU A 498 -45.00 -13.05 10.83
C LEU A 498 -45.30 -11.76 11.59
N LEU A 499 -46.18 -10.91 11.07
CA LEU A 499 -46.66 -9.68 11.69
C LEU A 499 -48.19 -9.69 11.71
N THR A 500 -48.82 -9.19 12.78
CA THR A 500 -50.29 -9.02 12.81
C THR A 500 -50.69 -7.61 12.36
N ASP A 501 -51.96 -7.42 12.01
CA ASP A 501 -52.49 -6.12 11.55
C ASP A 501 -52.41 -5.03 12.64
N GLU A 502 -52.34 -5.43 13.92
CA GLU A 502 -52.18 -4.52 15.06
C GLU A 502 -50.71 -4.16 15.35
N GLN A 503 -49.74 -4.86 14.73
CA GLN A 503 -48.32 -4.66 14.96
C GLN A 503 -47.70 -3.73 13.91
N SER A 504 -46.88 -2.79 14.36
CA SER A 504 -46.06 -1.96 13.48
C SER A 504 -44.69 -2.62 13.27
N TYR A 505 -44.31 -2.86 12.01
CA TYR A 505 -43.01 -3.44 11.66
C TYR A 505 -41.84 -2.71 12.35
N MET A 506 -41.82 -1.38 12.27
CA MET A 506 -40.74 -0.57 12.82
C MET A 506 -40.74 -0.53 14.36
N ASN A 507 -41.91 -0.56 14.99
CA ASN A 507 -42.01 -0.66 16.45
C ASN A 507 -41.49 -2.01 16.95
N GLU A 508 -41.90 -3.12 16.32
CA GLU A 508 -41.42 -4.46 16.67
C GLU A 508 -39.92 -4.62 16.44
N SER A 509 -39.42 -4.05 15.33
CA SER A 509 -37.98 -4.01 15.02
C SER A 509 -37.19 -3.22 16.05
N TRP A 510 -37.72 -2.09 16.53
CA TRP A 510 -37.08 -1.29 17.58
C TRP A 510 -37.03 -2.04 18.92
N HIS A 511 -38.08 -2.76 19.28
CA HIS A 511 -38.11 -3.62 20.47
C HIS A 511 -37.09 -4.77 20.37
N LEU A 512 -36.99 -5.41 19.21
CA LEU A 512 -36.03 -6.47 18.94
C LEU A 512 -34.57 -5.98 19.11
N LEU A 513 -34.23 -4.86 18.47
CA LEU A 513 -32.90 -4.23 18.58
C LEU A 513 -32.55 -3.88 20.04
N ASN A 514 -33.57 -3.50 20.83
CA ASN A 514 -33.44 -3.16 22.25
C ASN A 514 -33.54 -4.35 23.20
N GLY A 515 -33.58 -5.57 22.67
CA GLY A 515 -33.56 -6.82 23.42
C GLY A 515 -32.20 -7.15 24.09
N PRO A 516 -32.15 -8.23 24.89
CA PRO A 516 -30.97 -8.62 25.67
C PRO A 516 -29.73 -8.96 24.83
N LEU A 517 -29.87 -9.37 23.56
CA LEU A 517 -28.73 -9.77 22.73
C LEU A 517 -27.79 -8.59 22.43
N CYS A 518 -28.34 -7.42 22.07
CA CYS A 518 -27.57 -6.27 21.64
C CYS A 518 -27.02 -5.46 22.82
N VAL A 519 -27.88 -5.23 23.84
CA VAL A 519 -27.59 -4.38 25.01
C VAL A 519 -26.49 -4.93 25.90
N LYS A 520 -26.22 -6.24 25.82
CA LYS A 520 -25.17 -6.90 26.60
C LYS A 520 -23.79 -6.34 26.26
N CYS A 521 -23.57 -5.93 25.01
CA CYS A 521 -22.25 -5.47 24.54
C CYS A 521 -22.28 -4.03 24.02
N HIS A 522 -23.43 -3.53 23.54
CA HIS A 522 -23.51 -2.25 22.85
C HIS A 522 -24.27 -1.19 23.66
N SER A 523 -23.87 0.07 23.50
CA SER A 523 -24.76 1.20 23.78
C SER A 523 -25.81 1.28 22.68
N VAL A 524 -27.10 1.22 23.04
CA VAL A 524 -28.23 1.11 22.11
C VAL A 524 -29.54 1.62 22.73
N GLY A 525 -30.40 2.23 21.93
CA GLY A 525 -31.69 2.80 22.35
C GLY A 525 -31.61 3.81 23.48
N GLY A 526 -30.59 4.69 23.45
CA GLY A 526 -30.36 5.69 24.49
C GLY A 526 -29.72 5.15 25.78
N ARG A 527 -29.46 3.84 25.85
CA ARG A 527 -28.79 3.19 27.00
C ARG A 527 -27.29 3.09 26.75
N ARG A 528 -26.50 3.37 27.79
CA ARG A 528 -25.05 3.14 27.77
C ARG A 528 -24.77 1.68 28.08
N PHE A 529 -23.77 1.12 27.41
CA PHE A 529 -23.18 -0.16 27.81
C PHE A 529 -22.76 -0.13 29.28
N LYS A 530 -23.05 -1.22 29.99
CA LYS A 530 -22.62 -1.45 31.36
C LYS A 530 -22.07 -2.87 31.48
N ALA A 531 -20.77 -2.98 31.73
CA ALA A 531 -20.14 -4.26 31.98
C ALA A 531 -20.69 -4.87 33.28
N SER A 532 -21.04 -6.15 33.21
CA SER A 532 -21.32 -6.99 34.39
C SER A 532 -20.02 -7.51 34.99
N ASP A 533 -19.05 -7.89 34.15
CA ASP A 533 -17.68 -8.25 34.53
C ASP A 533 -16.69 -7.47 33.64
N PRO A 534 -16.07 -6.39 34.15
CA PRO A 534 -15.13 -5.57 33.37
C PRO A 534 -13.90 -6.32 32.84
N ALA A 535 -13.55 -7.48 33.39
CA ALA A 535 -12.41 -8.28 32.94
C ALA A 535 -12.76 -9.19 31.76
N LYS A 536 -14.04 -9.53 31.56
CA LYS A 536 -14.51 -10.47 30.54
C LYS A 536 -15.41 -9.84 29.49
N ASP A 537 -16.13 -8.78 29.83
CA ASP A 537 -17.10 -8.18 28.94
C ASP A 537 -16.42 -7.28 27.90
N ILE A 538 -16.64 -7.63 26.63
CA ILE A 538 -16.16 -6.85 25.49
C ILE A 538 -17.20 -5.79 25.13
N GLN A 539 -16.81 -4.53 25.21
CA GLN A 539 -17.66 -3.42 24.78
C GLN A 539 -17.65 -3.29 23.24
N GLY A 540 -18.82 -3.47 22.65
CA GLY A 540 -19.08 -3.22 21.23
C GLY A 540 -19.18 -1.73 20.89
N PRO A 541 -19.10 -1.35 19.60
CA PRO A 541 -19.32 0.03 19.16
C PRO A 541 -20.70 0.57 19.56
N ASN A 542 -20.82 1.89 19.68
CA ASN A 542 -22.13 2.53 19.86
C ASN A 542 -22.96 2.38 18.58
N LEU A 543 -24.20 1.89 18.70
CA LEU A 543 -25.05 1.59 17.55
C LEU A 543 -25.78 2.81 16.95
N VAL A 544 -25.74 3.96 17.64
CA VAL A 544 -26.41 5.20 17.18
C VAL A 544 -25.97 5.66 15.79
N ASP A 545 -24.71 5.42 15.43
CA ASP A 545 -24.12 5.93 14.18
C ASP A 545 -24.17 4.91 13.03
N VAL A 546 -24.76 3.73 13.25
CA VAL A 546 -24.80 2.67 12.22
C VAL A 546 -25.47 3.15 10.93
N GLN A 547 -26.61 3.86 11.04
CA GLN A 547 -27.36 4.41 9.90
C GLN A 547 -26.56 5.38 9.01
N ASN A 548 -25.53 6.03 9.57
CA ASN A 548 -24.68 6.98 8.85
C ASN A 548 -23.38 6.32 8.40
N ARG A 549 -22.87 5.37 9.20
CA ARG A 549 -21.56 4.78 9.04
C ARG A 549 -21.54 3.63 8.06
N LEU A 550 -22.47 2.69 8.18
CA LEU A 550 -22.37 1.38 7.55
C LEU A 550 -23.36 1.25 6.40
N ARG A 551 -22.99 0.47 5.38
CA ARG A 551 -23.88 0.17 4.26
C ARG A 551 -24.90 -0.93 4.63
N PRO A 552 -26.16 -0.84 4.14
CA PRO A 552 -27.21 -1.81 4.42
C PRO A 552 -26.87 -3.28 4.21
N ASP A 553 -26.37 -3.64 3.02
CA ASP A 553 -26.06 -5.02 2.66
C ASP A 553 -24.91 -5.57 3.53
N TRP A 554 -23.95 -4.72 3.89
CA TRP A 554 -22.88 -5.08 4.81
C TRP A 554 -23.42 -5.35 6.22
N VAL A 555 -24.31 -4.51 6.74
CA VAL A 555 -24.93 -4.73 8.07
C VAL A 555 -25.76 -6.00 8.07
N LYS A 556 -26.49 -6.28 6.98
CA LYS A 556 -27.24 -7.53 6.82
C LYS A 556 -26.32 -8.74 6.90
N LEU A 557 -25.25 -8.77 6.10
CA LEU A 557 -24.27 -9.86 6.12
C LEU A 557 -23.58 -10.01 7.49
N TRP A 558 -23.25 -8.88 8.13
CA TRP A 558 -22.68 -8.86 9.47
C TRP A 558 -23.60 -9.48 10.51
N LEU A 559 -24.90 -9.21 10.47
CA LEU A 559 -25.87 -9.78 11.40
C LEU A 559 -26.07 -11.29 11.18
N TYR A 560 -25.94 -11.78 9.95
CA TYR A 560 -25.99 -13.20 9.65
C TYR A 560 -24.76 -13.96 10.15
N LYS A 561 -23.56 -13.54 9.72
CA LYS A 561 -22.31 -14.22 10.06
C LYS A 561 -21.14 -13.24 10.14
N PRO A 562 -20.89 -12.62 11.31
CA PRO A 562 -19.83 -11.63 11.49
C PRO A 562 -18.43 -12.13 11.07
N ALA A 563 -18.13 -13.40 11.34
CA ALA A 563 -16.84 -14.01 11.06
C ALA A 563 -16.52 -14.08 9.56
N TRP A 564 -17.52 -14.11 8.67
CA TRP A 564 -17.29 -14.06 7.22
C TRP A 564 -16.78 -12.71 6.74
N VAL A 565 -16.99 -11.65 7.53
CA VAL A 565 -16.54 -10.30 7.23
C VAL A 565 -15.25 -9.97 7.97
N THR A 566 -15.15 -10.38 9.23
CA THR A 566 -13.99 -10.13 10.09
C THR A 566 -13.73 -11.37 10.96
N PRO A 567 -12.87 -12.30 10.52
CA PRO A 567 -12.65 -13.61 11.18
C PRO A 567 -12.18 -13.57 12.64
N TYR A 568 -11.61 -12.45 13.10
CA TYR A 568 -11.20 -12.25 14.49
C TYR A 568 -12.20 -11.47 15.34
N THR A 569 -13.43 -11.25 14.86
CA THR A 569 -14.46 -10.52 15.60
C THR A 569 -14.95 -11.27 16.84
N SER A 570 -15.26 -10.55 17.91
CA SER A 570 -15.97 -11.10 19.08
C SER A 570 -17.49 -11.00 18.95
N MET A 571 -18.01 -10.46 17.85
CA MET A 571 -19.45 -10.41 17.58
C MET A 571 -19.97 -11.83 17.33
N PRO A 572 -20.93 -12.35 18.11
CA PRO A 572 -21.48 -13.68 17.91
C PRO A 572 -22.54 -13.70 16.80
N VAL A 573 -22.91 -14.89 16.35
CA VAL A 573 -24.11 -15.11 15.54
C VAL A 573 -25.33 -15.00 16.45
N ASN A 574 -26.06 -13.88 16.36
CA ASN A 574 -27.20 -13.60 17.24
C ASN A 574 -28.50 -14.29 16.80
N TYR A 575 -28.69 -14.45 15.50
CA TYR A 575 -29.92 -14.99 14.89
C TYR A 575 -29.58 -16.22 14.03
N GLY A 576 -29.08 -17.29 14.66
CA GLY A 576 -28.80 -18.54 13.95
C GLY A 576 -30.08 -19.17 13.40
N LYS A 577 -29.99 -19.93 12.31
CA LYS A 577 -31.14 -20.57 11.62
C LYS A 577 -32.02 -21.42 12.55
N ASN A 578 -31.43 -22.06 13.55
CA ASN A 578 -32.14 -22.91 14.52
C ASN A 578 -32.45 -22.20 15.85
N ALA A 579 -32.23 -20.89 15.91
CA ALA A 579 -32.36 -20.14 17.15
C ALA A 579 -33.84 -19.75 17.38
N THR A 580 -34.28 -19.82 18.63
CA THR A 580 -35.70 -19.62 19.01
C THR A 580 -35.90 -18.42 19.94
N GLN A 581 -34.98 -17.44 19.92
CA GLN A 581 -35.13 -16.24 20.75
C GLN A 581 -36.32 -15.40 20.25
N PHE A 582 -36.86 -14.55 21.12
CA PHE A 582 -37.94 -13.59 20.77
C PHE A 582 -39.15 -14.21 20.05
N PRO A 583 -39.80 -15.26 20.58
CA PRO A 583 -40.93 -15.92 19.91
C PRO A 583 -42.15 -14.99 19.71
N ASP A 584 -42.25 -13.91 20.50
CA ASP A 584 -43.26 -12.86 20.36
C ASP A 584 -42.95 -11.83 19.25
N LYS A 585 -41.71 -11.81 18.75
CA LYS A 585 -41.27 -10.93 17.66
C LYS A 585 -41.13 -11.74 16.40
N PHE A 586 -41.91 -11.41 15.38
CA PHE A 586 -41.85 -12.11 14.08
C PHE A 586 -41.98 -13.64 14.21
N LYS A 587 -42.74 -14.11 15.21
CA LYS A 587 -42.88 -15.54 15.57
C LYS A 587 -41.55 -16.28 15.82
N GLY A 588 -40.50 -15.56 16.20
CA GLY A 588 -39.16 -16.12 16.39
C GLY A 588 -38.42 -16.44 15.08
N ASP A 589 -38.89 -15.95 13.94
CA ASP A 589 -38.25 -16.20 12.64
C ASP A 589 -36.86 -15.51 12.55
N PRO A 590 -35.76 -16.27 12.44
CA PRO A 590 -34.42 -15.68 12.53
C PRO A 590 -34.05 -14.81 11.32
N ASP A 591 -34.59 -15.11 10.13
CA ASP A 591 -34.38 -14.29 8.93
C ASP A 591 -35.09 -12.93 9.06
N ALA A 592 -36.33 -12.93 9.53
CA ALA A 592 -37.07 -11.72 9.84
C ALA A 592 -36.37 -10.91 10.93
N HIS A 593 -35.76 -11.56 11.93
CA HIS A 593 -34.99 -10.85 12.97
C HIS A 593 -33.77 -10.14 12.41
N VAL A 594 -33.01 -10.77 11.51
CA VAL A 594 -31.87 -10.11 10.84
C VAL A 594 -32.33 -8.89 10.08
N MET A 595 -33.41 -9.00 9.31
CA MET A 595 -33.97 -7.91 8.50
C MET A 595 -34.49 -6.77 9.38
N ALA A 596 -35.32 -7.08 10.37
CA ALA A 596 -35.87 -6.13 11.33
C ALA A 596 -34.75 -5.39 12.09
N THR A 597 -33.71 -6.11 12.51
CA THR A 597 -32.58 -5.52 13.23
C THR A 597 -31.77 -4.59 12.34
N ARG A 598 -31.50 -4.98 11.09
CA ARG A 598 -30.86 -4.11 10.09
C ARG A 598 -31.68 -2.85 9.87
N ASP A 599 -32.99 -2.96 9.68
CA ASP A 599 -33.86 -1.82 9.37
C ASP A 599 -33.99 -0.87 10.57
N ALA A 600 -34.06 -1.42 11.78
CA ALA A 600 -33.99 -0.64 13.01
C ALA A 600 -32.67 0.13 13.13
N LEU A 601 -31.55 -0.51 12.79
CA LEU A 601 -30.24 0.14 12.79
C LEU A 601 -30.11 1.23 11.72
N MET A 602 -30.74 1.04 10.56
CA MET A 602 -30.73 2.02 9.45
C MET A 602 -31.67 3.20 9.68
N ASN A 603 -32.67 3.06 10.55
CA ASN A 603 -33.63 4.10 10.93
C ASN A 603 -33.48 4.56 12.39
N TYR A 604 -32.31 4.33 12.99
CA TYR A 604 -32.09 4.46 14.44
C TYR A 604 -32.56 5.81 15.01
N SER A 605 -32.18 6.94 14.38
CA SER A 605 -32.56 8.27 14.89
C SER A 605 -34.05 8.49 14.86
N LYS A 606 -34.72 8.10 13.77
CA LYS A 606 -36.17 8.21 13.61
C LYS A 606 -36.89 7.38 14.67
N LEU A 607 -36.47 6.13 14.88
CA LEU A 607 -37.10 5.25 15.87
C LEU A 607 -36.89 5.74 17.31
N LEU A 608 -35.71 6.29 17.61
CA LEU A 608 -35.47 6.88 18.92
C LEU A 608 -36.34 8.13 19.16
N GLU A 609 -36.63 8.91 18.13
CA GLU A 609 -37.55 10.06 18.20
C GLU A 609 -39.01 9.60 18.35
N ASP A 610 -39.45 8.67 17.50
CA ASP A 610 -40.84 8.21 17.45
C ASP A 610 -41.23 7.39 18.69
N TYR A 611 -40.34 6.52 19.18
CA TYR A 611 -40.64 5.54 20.23
C TYR A 611 -39.86 5.75 21.54
N GLY A 612 -38.82 6.59 21.54
CA GLY A 612 -37.98 6.82 22.71
C GLY A 612 -37.13 5.62 23.14
N PRO A 613 -36.52 5.69 24.33
CA PRO A 613 -35.80 4.58 24.93
C PRO A 613 -36.75 3.43 25.29
N VAL A 614 -36.61 2.29 24.62
CA VAL A 614 -37.43 1.09 24.86
C VAL A 614 -36.69 0.08 25.73
N ILE A 615 -37.38 -0.46 26.72
CA ILE A 615 -36.93 -1.63 27.47
C ILE A 615 -37.77 -2.81 27.01
N TYR A 616 -37.16 -3.72 26.25
CA TYR A 616 -37.80 -4.97 25.88
C TYR A 616 -38.12 -5.77 27.15
N GLN A 617 -39.41 -6.10 27.33
CA GLN A 617 -39.87 -7.02 28.35
C GLN A 617 -40.28 -8.32 27.64
N PRO A 618 -39.58 -9.45 27.87
CA PRO A 618 -40.00 -10.71 27.30
C PRO A 618 -41.39 -11.09 27.83
N PRO A 619 -42.20 -11.83 27.06
CA PRO A 619 -43.44 -12.42 27.57
C PRO A 619 -43.14 -13.20 28.85
N ALA A 620 -44.05 -13.11 29.83
CA ALA A 620 -43.94 -13.92 31.05
C ALA A 620 -43.79 -15.39 30.63
N ALA A 621 -42.74 -16.07 31.14
CA ALA A 621 -42.54 -17.49 30.86
C ALA A 621 -43.84 -18.24 31.18
N ALA A 622 -44.35 -19.02 30.23
CA ALA A 622 -45.52 -19.84 30.44
C ALA A 622 -45.29 -20.67 31.70
N THR A 623 -46.16 -20.49 32.70
CA THR A 623 -46.11 -21.26 33.94
C THR A 623 -46.17 -22.74 33.54
N PRO A 624 -45.23 -23.60 33.97
CA PRO A 624 -45.32 -25.02 33.64
C PRO A 624 -46.67 -25.51 34.16
N VAL A 625 -47.51 -25.99 33.24
CA VAL A 625 -48.78 -26.61 33.57
C VAL A 625 -48.45 -27.74 34.54
N ALA A 626 -48.94 -27.63 35.77
CA ALA A 626 -48.79 -28.69 36.76
C ALA A 626 -49.23 -30.01 36.13
N PRO A 627 -48.47 -31.11 36.29
CA PRO A 627 -48.89 -32.39 35.75
C PRO A 627 -50.29 -32.66 36.28
N ALA A 628 -51.21 -32.95 35.36
CA ALA A 628 -52.55 -33.38 35.71
C ALA A 628 -52.42 -34.50 36.75
N ALA A 629 -53.04 -34.29 37.91
CA ALA A 629 -53.15 -35.33 38.92
C ALA A 629 -53.71 -36.58 38.21
N GLY A 630 -52.90 -37.63 38.14
CA GLY A 630 -53.33 -38.93 37.67
C GLY A 630 -54.51 -39.36 38.52
N GLY A 631 -55.63 -39.65 37.87
CA GLY A 631 -56.75 -40.34 38.49
C GLY A 631 -56.37 -41.78 38.80
N ASP A 632 -56.72 -42.17 40.02
CA ASP A 632 -57.06 -43.50 40.56
C ASP A 632 -56.29 -44.75 40.06
N GLU A 633 -55.51 -45.33 40.99
CA GLU A 633 -55.75 -46.71 41.49
C GLU A 633 -55.35 -46.82 42.97
#